data_AF-A0A938M7B6-F1
#
_entry.id   AF-A0A938M7B6-F1
#
_cell.length_a   1.000
_cell.length_b   1.000
_cell.length_c   1.000
_cell.angle_alpha   90.00
_cell.angle_beta   90.00
_cell.angle_gamma   90.00
#
_symmetry.space_group_name_H-M   'P 1'
#
loop_
_entity.id
_entity.type
_entity.pdbx_description
1 polymer ?
#
loop_
_entity_poly.entity_id
_entity_poly.type
_entity_poly.pdbx_seq_one_letter_code
_entity_poly.pdbx_strand_id
1 'polypeptide(L)'
;MARQNIYAAIIEKIFLSKFKPGMRQVDFEREDIVKFGKQLKIDLPKNLGDLVYSFRYRAALPASLQSTVGKGEAWIIRPAGRGKYRFVLVGDKPLVPSEAMTTTIYFCINNAKTLREMAEARSCGCMPAGGLASVGGVEPEPTL
;
A
#
# COMPACT_ATOMS: atom_id res chain seq x y z
N MET A 1 12.89 -16.08 12.93
CA MET A 1 13.37 -15.43 11.69
C MET A 1 12.16 -15.07 10.85
N ALA A 2 12.02 -13.81 10.45
CA ALA A 2 10.89 -13.39 9.61
C ALA A 2 10.93 -14.20 8.30
N ARG A 3 9.83 -14.90 8.00
CA ARG A 3 9.67 -15.65 6.75
C ARG A 3 9.76 -14.63 5.61
N GLN A 4 10.94 -14.48 5.01
CA GLN A 4 11.09 -13.63 3.84
C GLN A 4 10.13 -14.18 2.78
N ASN A 5 9.27 -13.29 2.26
CA ASN A 5 8.37 -13.67 1.18
C ASN A 5 9.23 -14.19 0.02
N ILE A 6 8.89 -15.36 -0.53
CA ILE A 6 9.60 -15.97 -1.67
C ILE A 6 9.80 -14.93 -2.80
N TYR A 7 8.78 -14.11 -3.03
CA TYR A 7 8.83 -13.01 -3.98
C TYR A 7 9.91 -11.96 -3.66
N ALA A 8 10.08 -11.63 -2.37
CA ALA A 8 11.08 -10.68 -1.90
C ALA A 8 12.50 -11.21 -2.11
N ALA A 9 12.75 -12.49 -1.80
CA ALA A 9 14.06 -13.10 -1.98
C ALA A 9 14.48 -13.12 -3.47
N ILE A 10 13.55 -13.43 -4.37
CA ILE A 10 13.82 -13.47 -5.82
C ILE A 10 14.11 -12.06 -6.35
N ILE A 11 13.25 -11.08 -6.04
CA ILE A 11 13.42 -9.71 -6.56
C ILE A 11 14.69 -9.05 -6.02
N GLU A 12 15.01 -9.31 -4.75
CA GLU A 12 16.25 -8.87 -4.11
C GLU A 12 17.47 -9.43 -4.81
N LYS A 13 17.48 -10.74 -5.10
CA LYS A 13 18.60 -11.38 -5.78
C LYS A 13 18.81 -10.86 -7.20
N ILE A 14 17.73 -10.65 -7.96
CA ILE A 14 17.78 -10.05 -9.30
C ILE A 14 18.42 -8.66 -9.24
N PHE A 15 17.95 -7.82 -8.31
CA PHE A 15 18.45 -6.47 -8.15
C PHE A 15 19.94 -6.47 -7.79
N LEU A 16 20.34 -7.18 -6.72
CA LEU A 16 21.73 -7.22 -6.25
C LEU A 16 22.69 -7.81 -7.29
N SER A 17 22.21 -8.72 -8.14
CA SER A 17 23.04 -9.31 -9.20
C SER A 17 23.33 -8.35 -10.35
N LYS A 18 22.47 -7.35 -10.59
CA LYS A 18 22.57 -6.45 -11.74
C LYS A 18 22.88 -5.00 -11.36
N PHE A 19 22.60 -4.63 -10.11
CA PHE A 19 22.84 -3.30 -9.58
C PHE A 19 24.34 -3.03 -9.42
N LYS A 20 24.75 -1.81 -9.78
CA LYS A 20 26.06 -1.25 -9.48
C LYS A 20 25.88 0.12 -8.81
N PRO A 21 26.77 0.52 -7.90
CA PRO A 21 26.72 1.85 -7.29
C PRO A 21 26.64 2.95 -8.35
N GLY A 22 25.71 3.89 -8.18
CA GLY A 22 25.46 4.99 -9.13
C GLY A 22 24.41 4.71 -10.21
N MET A 23 23.92 3.47 -10.35
CA MET A 23 22.83 3.18 -11.28
C MET A 23 21.49 3.75 -10.78
N ARG A 24 20.79 4.48 -11.65
CA ARG A 24 19.41 4.96 -11.39
C ARG A 24 18.33 4.08 -12.04
N GLN A 25 18.74 3.15 -12.89
CA GLN A 25 17.86 2.25 -13.63
C GLN A 25 18.53 0.87 -13.74
N VAL A 26 17.78 -0.21 -13.51
CA VAL A 26 18.29 -1.59 -13.63
C VAL A 26 17.28 -2.44 -14.39
N ASP A 27 17.70 -3.04 -15.50
CA ASP A 27 16.83 -3.82 -16.39
C ASP A 27 16.86 -5.31 -16.06
N PHE A 28 15.68 -5.93 -16.07
CA PHE A 28 15.52 -7.36 -15.88
C PHE A 28 14.38 -7.93 -16.72
N GLU A 29 14.49 -9.21 -17.02
CA GLU A 29 13.54 -9.94 -17.85
C GLU A 29 12.80 -11.00 -17.01
N ARG A 30 11.69 -11.51 -17.53
CA ARG A 30 10.93 -12.57 -16.86
C ARG A 30 11.77 -13.83 -16.68
N GLU A 31 12.67 -14.10 -17.61
CA GLU A 31 13.61 -15.21 -17.63
C GLU A 31 14.61 -15.12 -16.46
N ASP A 32 14.97 -13.90 -16.02
CA ASP A 32 15.80 -13.71 -14.84
C ASP A 32 15.10 -14.24 -13.59
N ILE A 33 13.79 -14.01 -13.45
CA ILE A 33 13.00 -14.52 -12.32
C ILE A 33 13.13 -16.04 -12.21
N VAL A 34 13.06 -16.73 -13.35
CA VAL A 34 13.22 -18.19 -13.42
C VAL A 34 14.64 -18.61 -13.08
N LYS A 35 15.63 -17.94 -13.65
CA LYS A 35 17.05 -18.21 -13.44
C LYS A 35 17.43 -18.08 -11.97
N PHE A 36 17.08 -16.96 -11.33
CA PHE A 36 17.43 -16.69 -9.94
C PHE A 36 16.60 -17.53 -8.96
N GLY A 37 15.33 -17.82 -9.25
CA GLY A 37 14.54 -18.74 -8.43
C GLY A 37 15.13 -20.15 -8.39
N LYS A 38 15.62 -20.67 -9.53
CA LYS A 38 16.36 -21.94 -9.58
C LYS A 38 17.67 -21.89 -8.80
N GLN A 39 18.43 -20.80 -8.90
CA GLN A 39 19.68 -20.62 -8.14
C GLN A 39 19.46 -20.61 -6.63
N LEU A 40 18.35 -20.01 -6.17
CA LEU A 40 17.96 -19.99 -4.77
C LEU A 40 17.36 -21.32 -4.29
N LYS A 41 17.16 -22.30 -5.20
CA LYS A 41 16.46 -23.58 -4.93
C LYS A 41 15.07 -23.38 -4.32
N ILE A 42 14.38 -22.33 -4.75
CA ILE A 42 13.02 -22.03 -4.29
C ILE A 42 12.02 -22.58 -5.30
N ASP A 43 10.93 -23.17 -4.82
CA ASP A 43 9.81 -23.55 -5.68
C ASP A 43 9.18 -22.31 -6.30
N LEU A 44 9.31 -22.20 -7.63
CA LEU A 44 8.73 -21.08 -8.35
C LEU A 44 7.20 -21.14 -8.31
N PRO A 45 6.54 -20.03 -7.96
CA PRO A 45 5.10 -19.94 -8.06
C PRO A 45 4.65 -20.04 -9.52
N LYS A 46 3.51 -20.70 -9.74
CA LYS A 46 2.96 -20.96 -11.09
C LYS A 46 2.72 -19.66 -11.89
N ASN A 47 2.46 -18.55 -11.21
CA ASN A 47 2.26 -17.25 -11.83
C ASN A 47 3.40 -16.28 -11.54
N LEU A 48 4.44 -16.29 -12.38
CA LEU A 48 5.57 -15.35 -12.29
C LEU A 48 5.16 -13.88 -12.46
N GLY A 49 4.02 -13.62 -13.12
CA GLY A 49 3.51 -12.25 -13.28
C GLY A 49 3.04 -11.64 -11.97
N ASP A 50 2.57 -12.47 -11.04
CA ASP A 50 2.09 -12.02 -9.72
C ASP A 50 3.22 -11.43 -8.86
N LEU A 51 4.45 -11.90 -9.05
CA LEU A 51 5.63 -11.35 -8.38
C LEU A 51 5.81 -9.87 -8.73
N VAL A 52 5.84 -9.54 -10.03
CA VAL A 52 6.03 -8.15 -10.47
C VAL A 52 4.83 -7.29 -10.11
N TYR A 53 3.62 -7.83 -10.26
CA TYR A 53 2.39 -7.12 -9.92
C TYR A 53 2.32 -6.77 -8.42
N SER A 54 2.71 -7.70 -7.55
CA SER A 54 2.74 -7.51 -6.10
C SER A 54 3.59 -6.30 -5.71
N PHE A 55 4.81 -6.18 -6.22
CA PHE A 55 5.70 -5.06 -5.88
C PHE A 55 5.35 -3.74 -6.55
N ARG A 56 4.55 -3.77 -7.62
CA ARG A 56 4.09 -2.54 -8.27
C ARG A 56 2.94 -1.86 -7.53
N TYR A 57 2.11 -2.64 -6.82
CA TYR A 57 0.83 -2.14 -6.33
C TYR A 57 0.44 -2.58 -4.91
N ARG A 58 0.97 -3.69 -4.41
CA ARG A 58 0.46 -4.33 -3.18
C ARG A 58 1.49 -4.41 -2.06
N ALA A 59 2.76 -4.53 -2.38
CA ALA A 59 3.83 -4.77 -1.44
C ALA A 59 4.98 -3.79 -1.66
N ALA A 60 5.62 -3.37 -0.57
CA ALA A 60 6.85 -2.61 -0.62
C ALA A 60 8.02 -3.51 -1.09
N LEU A 61 9.02 -2.89 -1.71
CA LEU A 61 10.26 -3.58 -2.07
C LEU A 61 11.07 -3.95 -0.80
N PRO A 62 11.91 -4.99 -0.88
CA PRO A 62 12.73 -5.44 0.26
C PRO A 62 13.63 -4.33 0.81
N ALA A 63 13.90 -4.39 2.12
CA ALA A 63 14.73 -3.39 2.82
C ALA A 63 16.12 -3.21 2.20
N SER A 64 16.73 -4.28 1.68
CA SER A 64 18.04 -4.25 1.02
C SER A 64 18.07 -3.35 -0.23
N LEU A 65 16.94 -3.22 -0.93
CA LEU A 65 16.81 -2.26 -2.03
C LEU A 65 16.67 -0.85 -1.49
N GLN A 66 15.84 -0.67 -0.46
CA GLN A 66 15.58 0.64 0.14
C GLN A 66 16.84 1.24 0.79
N SER A 67 17.71 0.42 1.38
CA SER A 67 18.98 0.86 1.96
C SER A 67 20.00 1.34 0.93
N THR A 68 19.79 1.02 -0.34
CA THR A 68 20.64 1.48 -1.45
C THR A 68 20.32 2.93 -1.84
N VAL A 69 19.22 3.49 -1.31
CA VAL A 69 18.65 4.77 -1.75
C VAL A 69 19.01 5.90 -0.79
N GLY A 70 19.19 7.10 -1.34
CA GLY A 70 19.34 8.32 -0.56
C GLY A 70 18.01 8.78 0.06
N LYS A 71 18.06 9.82 0.91
CA LYS A 71 16.84 10.42 1.51
C LYS A 71 15.92 10.97 0.42
N GLY A 72 14.64 10.60 0.47
CA GLY A 72 13.60 11.15 -0.42
C GLY A 72 13.59 10.54 -1.83
N GLU A 73 14.20 9.38 -2.02
CA GLU A 73 14.10 8.59 -3.25
C GLU A 73 13.57 7.19 -2.92
N ALA A 74 12.94 6.54 -3.90
CA ALA A 74 12.43 5.19 -3.79
C ALA A 74 12.64 4.42 -5.09
N TRP A 75 12.86 3.11 -4.98
CA TRP A 75 12.84 2.21 -6.13
C TRP A 75 11.40 1.83 -6.49
N ILE A 76 11.09 1.87 -7.78
CA ILE A 76 9.83 1.35 -8.32
C ILE A 76 10.11 0.41 -9.50
N ILE A 77 9.17 -0.47 -9.83
CA ILE A 77 9.28 -1.32 -11.02
C ILE A 77 8.37 -0.78 -12.12
N ARG A 78 8.96 -0.47 -13.29
CA ARG A 78 8.25 -0.06 -14.50
C ARG A 78 8.32 -1.16 -15.57
N PRO A 79 7.30 -1.28 -16.44
CA PRO A 79 7.40 -2.11 -17.63
C PRO A 79 8.39 -1.48 -18.62
N ALA A 80 9.21 -2.31 -19.26
CA ALA A 80 10.18 -1.91 -20.28
C ALA A 80 9.97 -2.64 -21.62
N GLY A 81 8.86 -3.38 -21.75
CA GLY A 81 8.52 -4.16 -22.94
C GLY A 81 7.82 -5.46 -22.57
N ARG A 82 7.58 -6.32 -23.56
CA ARG A 82 6.95 -7.63 -23.35
C ARG A 82 7.90 -8.52 -22.56
N GLY A 83 7.52 -8.86 -21.32
CA GLY A 83 8.35 -9.65 -20.41
C GLY A 83 9.59 -8.93 -19.89
N LYS A 84 9.71 -7.62 -20.13
CA LYS A 84 10.84 -6.79 -19.71
C LYS A 84 10.40 -5.76 -18.69
N TYR A 85 11.23 -5.58 -17.68
CA TYR A 85 10.95 -4.73 -16.54
C TYR A 85 12.21 -3.94 -16.17
N ARG A 86 11.99 -2.83 -15.49
CA ARG A 86 13.05 -1.92 -15.08
C ARG A 86 12.79 -1.45 -13.67
N PHE A 87 13.77 -1.61 -12.78
CA PHE A 87 13.84 -0.85 -11.56
C PHE A 87 14.22 0.59 -11.90
N VAL A 88 13.46 1.56 -11.41
CA VAL A 88 13.73 2.98 -11.61
C VAL A 88 13.77 3.66 -10.26
N LEU A 89 14.83 4.45 -10.04
CA LEU A 89 14.93 5.31 -8.88
C LEU A 89 14.17 6.61 -9.15
N VAL A 90 13.14 6.86 -8.35
CA VAL A 90 12.29 8.04 -8.44
C VAL A 90 12.34 8.83 -7.14
N GLY A 91 12.08 10.13 -7.20
CA GLY A 91 11.84 10.91 -5.99
C GLY A 91 10.59 10.41 -5.29
N ASP A 92 10.68 10.21 -3.98
CA ASP A 92 9.56 9.81 -3.15
C ASP A 92 8.61 11.01 -2.99
N LYS A 93 7.53 10.99 -3.79
CA LYS A 93 6.47 12.01 -3.77
C LYS A 93 5.19 11.33 -3.30
N PRO A 94 4.93 11.27 -1.98
CA PRO A 94 3.68 10.72 -1.49
C PRO A 94 2.52 11.53 -2.07
N LEU A 95 1.48 10.82 -2.54
CA LEU A 95 0.23 11.45 -2.92
C LEU A 95 -0.45 11.96 -1.65
N VAL A 96 -0.32 13.26 -1.39
CA VAL A 96 -0.99 13.94 -0.28
C VAL A 96 -2.36 14.41 -0.79
N PRO A 97 -3.48 14.04 -0.15
CA PRO A 97 -4.79 14.57 -0.48
C PRO A 97 -4.78 16.11 -0.44
N SER A 98 -5.47 16.76 -1.38
CA SER A 98 -5.67 18.21 -1.30
C SER A 98 -6.57 18.53 -0.10
N GLU A 99 -6.35 19.69 0.53
CA GLU A 99 -7.11 20.10 1.72
C GLU A 99 -8.64 20.11 1.47
N ALA A 100 -9.06 20.35 0.23
CA ALA A 100 -10.46 20.35 -0.19
C ALA A 100 -11.17 18.97 -0.13
N MET A 101 -10.44 17.85 0.01
CA MET A 101 -11.00 16.49 0.04
C MET A 101 -11.02 15.83 1.44
N THR A 102 -10.72 16.58 2.51
CA THR A 102 -10.67 16.04 3.88
C THR A 102 -12.06 15.77 4.51
N THR A 103 -13.12 16.35 3.96
CA THR A 103 -14.45 16.39 4.61
C THR A 103 -15.18 15.04 4.69
N THR A 104 -14.95 14.09 3.78
CA THR A 104 -15.75 12.85 3.74
C THR A 104 -15.19 11.72 4.62
N ILE A 105 -13.87 11.61 4.78
CA ILE A 105 -13.26 10.52 5.57
C ILE A 105 -13.49 10.72 7.07
N TYR A 106 -13.51 11.98 7.54
CA TYR A 106 -13.81 12.30 8.94
C TYR A 106 -15.22 11.84 9.36
N PHE A 107 -16.21 11.91 8.47
CA PHE A 107 -17.57 11.47 8.78
C PHE A 107 -17.67 9.94 8.94
N CYS A 108 -16.95 9.16 8.12
CA CYS A 108 -16.95 7.70 8.23
C CYS A 108 -16.20 7.19 9.47
N ILE A 109 -15.07 7.81 9.85
CA ILE A 109 -14.30 7.38 11.03
C ILE A 109 -15.03 7.73 12.33
N ASN A 110 -15.66 8.91 12.41
CA ASN A 110 -16.34 9.33 13.63
C ASN A 110 -17.69 8.62 13.83
N ASN A 111 -18.44 8.28 12.77
CA ASN A 111 -19.67 7.48 12.91
C ASN A 111 -19.41 6.00 13.22
N ALA A 112 -18.25 5.45 12.85
CA ALA A 112 -17.89 4.07 13.19
C ALA A 112 -17.61 3.89 14.70
N LYS A 113 -17.13 4.93 15.39
CA LYS A 113 -16.98 4.92 16.85
C LYS A 113 -18.35 4.98 17.55
N THR A 114 -19.24 5.86 17.09
CA THR A 114 -20.57 6.03 17.69
C THR A 114 -21.42 4.75 17.60
N LEU A 115 -21.37 4.03 16.48
CA LEU A 115 -22.15 2.78 16.32
C LEU A 115 -21.64 1.63 17.20
N ARG A 116 -20.32 1.58 17.48
CA ARG A 116 -19.75 0.56 18.37
C ARG A 116 -20.09 0.83 19.83
N GLU A 117 -20.03 2.09 20.26
CA GLU A 117 -20.42 2.51 21.61
C GLU A 117 -21.93 2.29 21.86
N MET A 118 -22.78 2.55 20.86
CA MET A 118 -24.23 2.27 20.93
C MET A 118 -24.55 0.78 20.95
N ALA A 119 -23.74 -0.07 20.30
CA ALA A 119 -23.91 -1.53 20.33
C ALA A 119 -23.46 -2.13 21.67
N GLU A 120 -22.35 -1.66 22.25
CA GLU A 120 -21.88 -2.10 23.58
C GLU A 120 -22.84 -1.64 24.70
N ALA A 121 -23.39 -0.42 24.62
CA ALA A 121 -24.34 0.10 25.62
C ALA A 121 -25.67 -0.69 25.67
N ARG A 122 -26.11 -1.29 24.56
CA ARG A 122 -27.30 -2.17 24.53
C ARG A 122 -27.04 -3.55 25.13
N SER A 123 -25.81 -4.05 25.05
CA SER A 123 -25.45 -5.36 25.63
C SER A 123 -25.28 -5.32 27.15
N CYS A 124 -24.97 -4.16 27.74
CA CYS A 124 -24.78 -4.01 29.19
C CYS A 124 -26.05 -3.58 29.96
N GLY A 125 -27.18 -3.33 29.28
CA GLY A 125 -28.44 -2.99 29.95
C GLY A 125 -28.43 -1.62 30.65
N CYS A 126 -27.55 -0.70 30.25
CA CYS A 126 -27.35 0.58 30.95
C CYS A 126 -28.19 1.75 30.41
N MET A 127 -29.14 1.55 29.48
CA MET A 127 -29.97 2.64 28.98
C MET A 127 -31.24 2.81 29.83
N PRO A 128 -31.53 4.01 30.38
CA PRO A 128 -32.80 4.29 31.02
C PRO A 128 -33.92 4.33 29.98
N ALA A 129 -35.03 3.68 30.29
CA ALA A 129 -36.26 3.76 29.51
C ALA A 129 -36.89 5.15 29.71
N GLY A 130 -36.85 6.01 28.70
CA GLY A 130 -37.61 7.27 28.75
C GLY A 130 -37.31 8.30 27.66
N GLY A 131 -38.29 8.49 26.78
CA GLY A 131 -38.64 9.81 26.22
C GLY A 131 -37.86 10.30 24.99
N LEU A 132 -38.38 10.03 23.78
CA LEU A 132 -38.14 10.93 22.65
C LEU A 132 -38.89 12.23 22.92
N ALA A 133 -38.17 13.28 23.35
CA ALA A 133 -38.66 14.64 23.34
C ALA A 133 -38.62 15.16 21.89
N SER A 134 -39.78 15.58 21.39
CA SER A 134 -39.97 16.29 20.14
C SER A 134 -39.50 17.74 20.26
N VAL A 135 -38.56 18.17 19.41
CA VAL A 135 -38.34 19.57 19.01
C VAL A 135 -37.71 19.48 17.63
N GLY A 136 -38.26 19.96 16.52
CA GLY A 136 -38.98 21.21 16.27
C GLY A 136 -38.22 21.87 15.12
N GLY A 137 -38.78 21.81 13.92
CA GLY A 137 -38.19 22.42 12.72
C GLY A 137 -38.23 23.94 12.82
N VAL A 138 -37.19 24.59 12.30
CA VAL A 138 -37.18 26.02 12.00
C VAL A 138 -36.54 26.18 10.63
N GLU A 139 -37.36 26.54 9.64
CA GLU A 139 -36.91 27.04 8.34
C GLU A 139 -36.20 28.39 8.52
N PRO A 140 -35.15 28.70 7.72
CA PRO A 140 -34.62 30.05 7.67
C PRO A 140 -35.39 30.89 6.64
N GLU A 141 -36.08 31.94 7.10
CA GLU A 141 -36.52 33.05 6.24
C GLU A 141 -35.33 33.90 5.76
N PRO A 142 -35.42 34.52 4.57
CA PRO A 142 -34.36 35.35 4.02
C PRO A 142 -34.47 36.82 4.47
N THR A 143 -33.33 37.46 4.69
CA THR A 143 -33.15 38.93 4.81
C THR A 143 -31.94 39.23 3.93
N LEU A 144 -31.92 40.14 2.95
CA LEU A 144 -32.78 41.23 2.50
C LEU A 144 -32.58 41.38 0.97
#